data_AF-K1TK63-F1
#
_entry.id   AF-K1TK63-F1
#
_cell.length_a   1.000
_cell.length_b   1.000
_cell.length_c   1.000
_cell.angle_alpha   90.00
_cell.angle_beta   90.00
_cell.angle_gamma   90.00
#
_symmetry.space_group_name_H-M   'P 1'
#
loop_
_entity.id
_entity.type
_entity.pdbx_description
1 polymer ?
#
loop_
_entity_poly.entity_id
_entity_poly.type
_entity_poly.pdbx_seq_one_letter_code
_entity_poly.pdbx_strand_id
1 'polypeptide(L)'
;MLSDFTWNMTGYIPKHQVNPHGDGIIPYVAERIFQLEPEPPKVGSLNEYILSALQEKNLIHFSFFLHHYEPQLNKRIKDFLGVDGGDLYDTDRFIDIKLSCREQMLQKLMDYDLTKGAEYATYIYPFIRDAMLRFRMGEEKWSVSSLTNYKMVRSMAWLYHNTKDAVNEFSKKYNCRSCSCG
;
A
#
# COMPACT_ATOMS: atom_id res chain seq x y z
N MET A 1 -3.62 3.32 19.53
CA MET A 1 -2.68 4.10 18.70
C MET A 1 -3.34 5.25 17.93
N LEU A 2 -4.67 5.46 18.01
CA LEU A 2 -5.39 6.59 17.39
C LEU A 2 -6.20 7.42 18.42
N SER A 3 -5.86 7.35 19.71
CA SER A 3 -6.68 7.92 20.80
C SER A 3 -6.93 9.42 20.66
N ASP A 4 -6.03 10.13 19.99
CA ASP A 4 -6.04 11.59 19.91
C ASP A 4 -6.69 12.10 18.63
N PHE A 5 -7.15 11.19 17.76
CA PHE A 5 -7.78 11.51 16.48
C PHE A 5 -9.27 11.17 16.51
N THR A 6 -10.07 12.06 15.95
CA THR A 6 -11.47 11.77 15.63
C THR A 6 -11.55 11.19 14.22
N TRP A 7 -12.58 10.39 13.95
CA TRP A 7 -12.90 9.94 12.59
C TRP A 7 -14.41 10.08 12.36
N ASN A 8 -14.84 11.33 12.22
CA ASN A 8 -16.25 11.63 12.01
C ASN A 8 -16.57 11.64 10.51
N MET A 9 -17.26 10.61 10.02
CA MET A 9 -17.72 10.51 8.63
C MET A 9 -19.13 11.10 8.42
N THR A 10 -19.69 11.82 9.39
CA THR A 10 -21.02 12.42 9.27
C THR A 10 -21.11 13.28 8.01
N GLY A 11 -22.14 13.02 7.20
CA GLY A 11 -22.36 13.71 5.92
C GLY A 11 -21.69 13.04 4.72
N TYR A 12 -20.92 11.95 4.91
CA TYR A 12 -20.32 11.17 3.82
C TYR A 12 -20.69 9.70 3.92
N ILE A 13 -20.98 9.09 2.77
CA ILE A 13 -21.22 7.65 2.61
C ILE A 13 -20.33 7.09 1.51
N PRO A 14 -20.08 5.77 1.49
CA PRO A 14 -19.42 5.13 0.34
C PRO A 14 -20.25 5.35 -0.93
N LYS A 15 -19.60 5.88 -1.99
CA LYS A 15 -20.24 6.14 -3.28
C LYS A 15 -20.59 4.84 -4.02
N HIS A 16 -19.76 3.82 -3.85
CA HIS A 16 -19.92 2.52 -4.48
C HIS A 16 -20.08 1.47 -3.39
N GLN A 17 -21.32 1.05 -3.17
CA GLN A 17 -21.64 0.05 -2.14
C GLN A 17 -21.31 -1.36 -2.62
N VAL A 18 -20.78 -2.17 -1.71
CA VAL A 18 -20.61 -3.60 -1.90
C VAL A 18 -21.98 -4.27 -1.76
N ASN A 19 -22.37 -5.09 -2.73
CA ASN A 19 -23.60 -5.87 -2.63
C ASN A 19 -23.38 -7.02 -1.63
N PRO A 20 -24.08 -7.05 -0.48
CA PRO A 20 -23.89 -8.10 0.52
C PRO A 20 -24.44 -9.47 0.11
N HIS A 21 -25.16 -9.56 -1.02
CA HIS A 21 -25.82 -10.78 -1.49
C HIS A 21 -25.31 -11.28 -2.85
N GLY A 22 -24.20 -10.73 -3.36
CA GLY A 22 -23.60 -11.15 -4.64
C GLY A 22 -22.51 -12.21 -4.49
N ASP A 23 -22.21 -12.92 -5.58
CA ASP A 23 -21.15 -13.95 -5.70
C ASP A 23 -19.71 -13.38 -5.65
N GLY A 24 -19.50 -12.24 -4.97
CA GLY A 24 -18.21 -11.56 -4.84
C GLY A 24 -18.25 -10.07 -5.22
N ILE A 25 -17.13 -9.37 -5.00
CA ILE A 25 -17.02 -7.95 -5.29
C ILE A 25 -16.56 -7.76 -6.73
N ILE A 26 -17.37 -7.09 -7.56
CA ILE A 26 -17.00 -6.80 -8.95
C ILE A 26 -15.78 -5.85 -9.02
N PRO A 27 -14.89 -5.99 -10.02
CA PRO A 27 -13.68 -5.16 -10.13
C PRO A 27 -13.96 -3.66 -10.09
N TYR A 28 -15.07 -3.22 -10.71
CA TYR A 28 -15.49 -1.83 -10.72
C TYR A 28 -15.67 -1.23 -9.31
N VAL A 29 -16.27 -2.00 -8.39
CA VAL A 29 -16.50 -1.60 -6.99
C VAL A 29 -15.21 -1.74 -6.18
N ALA A 30 -14.46 -2.83 -6.38
CA ALA A 30 -13.18 -3.07 -5.73
C ALA A 30 -12.18 -1.91 -5.95
N GLU A 31 -12.19 -1.35 -7.16
CA GLU A 31 -11.35 -0.21 -7.54
C GLU A 31 -11.80 1.14 -6.98
N ARG A 32 -13.00 1.25 -6.39
CA ARG A 32 -13.62 2.50 -5.95
C ARG A 32 -14.13 2.48 -4.51
N ILE A 33 -13.60 1.56 -3.70
CA ILE A 33 -14.07 1.30 -2.34
C ILE A 33 -13.76 2.47 -1.38
N PHE A 34 -12.83 3.36 -1.73
CA PHE A 34 -12.54 4.56 -0.95
C PHE A 34 -13.27 5.82 -1.45
N GLN A 35 -14.05 5.72 -2.52
CA GLN A 35 -14.81 6.86 -3.03
C GLN A 35 -16.01 7.15 -2.15
N LEU A 36 -16.25 8.45 -1.93
CA LEU A 36 -17.24 8.99 -1.01
C LEU A 36 -18.25 9.83 -1.78
N GLU A 37 -19.46 9.91 -1.24
CA GLU A 37 -20.54 10.78 -1.67
C GLU A 37 -21.06 11.58 -0.45
N PRO A 38 -21.18 12.92 -0.53
CA PRO A 38 -20.81 13.78 -1.66
C PRO A 38 -19.31 13.73 -1.97
N GLU A 39 -18.92 14.19 -3.16
CA GLU A 39 -17.50 14.26 -3.54
C GLU A 39 -16.75 15.17 -2.56
N PRO A 40 -15.60 14.73 -2.00
CA PRO A 40 -14.81 15.55 -1.10
C PRO A 40 -14.39 16.89 -1.72
N PRO A 41 -14.19 17.94 -0.90
CA PRO A 41 -13.76 19.25 -1.40
C PRO A 41 -12.43 19.15 -2.12
N LYS A 42 -12.31 19.63 -3.36
CA LYS A 42 -11.04 19.62 -4.10
C LYS A 42 -10.07 20.66 -3.52
N VAL A 43 -8.84 20.23 -3.32
CA VAL A 43 -7.72 21.04 -2.80
C VAL A 43 -6.61 21.15 -3.86
N GLY A 44 -5.63 22.04 -3.65
CA GLY A 44 -4.57 22.29 -4.63
C GLY A 44 -3.61 21.09 -4.80
N SER A 45 -3.39 20.34 -3.71
CA SER A 45 -2.53 19.17 -3.66
C SER A 45 -3.09 18.10 -2.72
N LEU A 46 -2.87 16.82 -3.02
CA LEU A 46 -3.28 15.71 -2.13
C LEU A 46 -2.69 15.85 -0.72
N ASN A 47 -1.52 16.49 -0.61
CA ASN A 47 -0.85 16.68 0.67
C ASN A 47 -1.64 17.60 1.61
N GLU A 48 -2.44 18.54 1.10
CA GLU A 48 -3.26 19.44 1.92
C GLU A 48 -4.22 18.67 2.84
N TYR A 49 -4.86 17.61 2.35
CA TYR A 49 -5.70 16.74 3.20
C TYR A 49 -4.91 16.11 4.36
N ILE A 50 -3.66 15.73 4.11
CA ILE A 50 -2.81 15.12 5.14
C ILE A 50 -2.44 16.17 6.20
N LEU A 51 -2.13 17.40 5.77
CA LEU A 51 -1.90 18.50 6.70
C LEU A 51 -3.13 18.80 7.55
N SER A 52 -4.31 18.90 6.93
CA SER A 52 -5.58 19.10 7.63
C SER A 52 -5.88 17.97 8.62
N ALA A 53 -5.63 16.71 8.23
CA ALA A 53 -5.79 15.57 9.12
C ALA A 53 -4.93 15.71 10.39
N LEU A 54 -3.67 16.12 10.24
CA LEU A 54 -2.72 16.27 11.34
C LEU A 54 -3.00 17.50 12.21
N GLN A 55 -3.42 18.61 11.61
CA GLN A 55 -3.71 19.88 12.29
C GLN A 55 -5.03 19.80 13.08
N GLU A 56 -6.09 19.31 12.45
CA GLU A 56 -7.42 19.23 13.08
C GLU A 56 -7.61 17.95 13.91
N LYS A 57 -6.65 17.03 13.83
CA LYS A 57 -6.74 15.70 14.46
C LYS A 57 -8.03 14.97 14.06
N ASN A 58 -8.37 15.06 12.77
CA ASN A 58 -9.57 14.46 12.20
C ASN A 58 -9.26 13.67 10.92
N LEU A 59 -9.50 12.36 10.98
CA LEU A 59 -9.22 11.41 9.89
C LEU A 59 -10.23 11.46 8.75
N ILE A 60 -11.24 12.32 8.81
CA ILE A 60 -12.08 12.61 7.63
C ILE A 60 -11.22 13.09 6.45
N HIS A 61 -10.22 13.93 6.72
CA HIS A 61 -9.30 14.42 5.68
C HIS A 61 -8.41 13.31 5.14
N PHE A 62 -7.98 12.36 5.97
CA PHE A 62 -7.30 11.15 5.49
C PHE A 62 -8.21 10.33 4.56
N SER A 63 -9.51 10.28 4.83
CA SER A 63 -10.49 9.63 3.95
C SER A 63 -10.63 10.37 2.61
N PHE A 64 -10.59 11.71 2.61
CA PHE A 64 -10.55 12.52 1.38
C PHE A 64 -9.27 12.29 0.58
N PHE A 65 -8.12 12.19 1.26
CA PHE A 65 -6.88 11.79 0.63
C PHE A 65 -7.03 10.42 -0.07
N LEU A 66 -7.58 9.41 0.62
CA LEU A 66 -7.80 8.09 0.03
C LEU A 66 -8.72 8.13 -1.19
N HIS A 67 -9.81 8.90 -1.14
CA HIS A 67 -10.74 9.09 -2.26
C HIS A 67 -9.98 9.47 -3.54
N HIS A 68 -9.09 10.47 -3.46
CA HIS A 68 -8.38 10.97 -4.63
C HIS A 68 -7.09 10.19 -4.95
N TYR A 69 -6.50 9.52 -3.96
CA TYR A 69 -5.29 8.71 -4.13
C TYR A 69 -5.56 7.31 -4.67
N GLU A 70 -6.79 6.80 -4.51
CA GLU A 70 -7.18 5.43 -4.87
C GLU A 70 -6.75 5.00 -6.28
N PRO A 71 -6.87 5.83 -7.36
CA PRO A 71 -6.39 5.43 -8.68
C PRO A 71 -4.89 5.13 -8.74
N GLN A 72 -4.06 5.90 -8.02
CA GLN A 72 -2.62 5.67 -7.94
C GLN A 72 -2.30 4.39 -7.16
N LEU A 73 -3.04 4.14 -6.08
CA LEU A 73 -2.92 2.92 -5.30
C LEU A 73 -3.33 1.69 -6.13
N ASN A 74 -4.45 1.77 -6.86
CA ASN A 74 -4.93 0.71 -7.75
C ASN A 74 -3.87 0.31 -8.76
N LYS A 75 -3.26 1.29 -9.44
CA LYS A 75 -2.20 1.04 -10.41
C LYS A 75 -1.04 0.25 -9.78
N ARG A 76 -0.56 0.69 -8.62
CA ARG A 76 0.55 0.01 -7.93
C ARG A 76 0.23 -1.41 -7.49
N ILE A 77 -1.01 -1.66 -7.05
CA ILE A 77 -1.44 -3.01 -6.65
C ILE A 77 -1.55 -3.90 -7.89
N LYS A 78 -2.13 -3.41 -9.00
CA LYS A 78 -2.19 -4.15 -10.27
C LYS A 78 -0.80 -4.49 -10.80
N ASP A 79 0.11 -3.51 -10.81
CA ASP A 79 1.53 -3.71 -11.18
C ASP A 79 2.19 -4.77 -10.26
N PHE A 80 1.88 -4.77 -8.96
CA PHE A 80 2.39 -5.77 -8.02
C PHE A 80 1.85 -7.18 -8.28
N LEU A 81 0.57 -7.29 -8.62
CA LEU A 81 -0.08 -8.54 -8.97
C LEU A 81 0.37 -9.07 -10.35
N GLY A 82 1.02 -8.24 -11.16
CA GLY A 82 1.43 -8.57 -12.53
C GLY A 82 0.24 -8.58 -13.50
N VAL A 83 -0.77 -7.76 -13.21
CA VAL A 83 -2.01 -7.65 -14.00
C VAL A 83 -1.85 -6.43 -14.91
N ASP A 84 -1.64 -6.68 -16.20
CA ASP A 84 -1.79 -5.62 -17.21
C ASP A 84 -3.28 -5.29 -17.35
N GLY A 85 -3.63 -4.04 -17.72
CA GLY A 85 -4.96 -3.42 -17.54
C GLY A 85 -6.21 -4.09 -18.16
N GLY A 86 -6.14 -5.35 -18.60
CA GLY A 86 -7.25 -6.20 -19.04
C GLY A 86 -7.33 -7.60 -18.41
N ASP A 87 -6.36 -8.05 -17.58
CA ASP A 87 -6.40 -9.39 -16.99
C ASP A 87 -7.37 -9.48 -15.80
N LEU A 88 -8.08 -10.62 -15.70
CA LEU A 88 -8.89 -10.94 -14.54
C LEU A 88 -7.97 -11.17 -13.34
N TYR A 89 -8.17 -10.37 -12.30
CA TYR A 89 -7.50 -10.51 -11.01
C TYR A 89 -8.52 -10.87 -9.94
N ASP A 90 -8.07 -11.62 -8.94
CA ASP A 90 -8.85 -11.92 -7.75
C ASP A 90 -9.18 -10.60 -7.03
N THR A 91 -10.46 -10.23 -7.04
CA THR A 91 -10.94 -8.96 -6.50
C THR A 91 -10.93 -8.92 -4.99
N ASP A 92 -11.14 -10.06 -4.33
CA ASP A 92 -11.07 -10.17 -2.88
C ASP A 92 -9.61 -9.96 -2.44
N ARG A 93 -8.67 -10.64 -3.10
CA ARG A 93 -7.23 -10.44 -2.88
C ARG A 93 -6.80 -9.00 -3.13
N PHE A 94 -7.33 -8.36 -4.18
CA PHE A 94 -7.03 -6.96 -4.49
C PHE A 94 -7.50 -6.02 -3.37
N ILE A 95 -8.70 -6.26 -2.82
CA ILE A 95 -9.25 -5.47 -1.72
C ILE A 95 -8.45 -5.69 -0.43
N ASP A 96 -8.10 -6.93 -0.10
CA ASP A 96 -7.30 -7.22 1.09
C ASP A 96 -5.93 -6.53 1.06
N ILE A 97 -5.27 -6.54 -0.11
CA ILE A 97 -4.03 -5.79 -0.30
C ILE A 97 -4.28 -4.29 -0.12
N LYS A 98 -5.34 -3.75 -0.74
CA LYS A 98 -5.68 -2.33 -0.66
C LYS A 98 -5.96 -1.89 0.78
N LEU A 99 -6.70 -2.69 1.55
CA LEU A 99 -6.98 -2.44 2.96
C LEU A 99 -5.71 -2.53 3.81
N SER A 100 -4.82 -3.48 3.52
CA SER A 100 -3.49 -3.58 4.16
C SER A 100 -2.63 -2.34 3.88
N CYS A 101 -2.65 -1.83 2.65
CA CYS A 101 -1.98 -0.58 2.30
C CYS A 101 -2.59 0.60 3.08
N ARG A 102 -3.91 0.72 3.14
CA ARG A 102 -4.60 1.77 3.91
C ARG A 102 -4.21 1.75 5.38
N GLU A 103 -4.20 0.59 6.00
CA GLU A 103 -3.78 0.44 7.40
C GLU A 103 -2.34 0.90 7.59
N GLN A 104 -1.43 0.46 6.72
CA GLN A 104 -0.03 0.86 6.79
C GLN A 104 0.14 2.38 6.58
N MET A 105 -0.65 2.98 5.69
CA MET A 105 -0.70 4.43 5.48
C MET A 105 -1.14 5.12 6.77
N LEU A 106 -2.27 4.72 7.35
CA LEU A 106 -2.78 5.31 8.58
C LEU A 106 -1.79 5.21 9.75
N GLN A 107 -1.11 4.07 9.91
CA GLN A 107 -0.05 3.93 10.92
C GLN A 107 1.10 4.92 10.71
N LYS A 108 1.52 5.11 9.45
CA LYS A 108 2.64 5.99 9.11
C LYS A 108 2.27 7.47 9.05
N LEU A 109 0.98 7.79 8.97
CA LEU A 109 0.49 9.16 9.15
C LEU A 109 0.91 9.71 10.52
N MET A 110 0.90 8.86 11.56
CA MET A 110 1.29 9.25 12.92
C MET A 110 2.79 9.53 13.06
N ASP A 111 3.60 8.86 12.23
CA ASP A 111 5.06 9.00 12.20
C ASP A 111 5.52 10.05 11.16
N TYR A 112 4.58 10.73 10.50
CA TYR A 112 4.88 11.63 9.40
C TYR A 112 5.40 12.97 9.91
N ASP A 113 6.64 13.28 9.53
CA ASP A 113 7.37 14.46 9.96
C ASP A 113 7.39 15.52 8.86
N LEU A 114 6.68 16.62 9.12
CA LEU A 114 6.54 17.76 8.20
C LEU A 114 7.88 18.47 7.94
N THR A 115 8.83 18.40 8.87
CA THR A 115 10.12 19.09 8.75
C THR A 115 11.02 18.47 7.68
N LYS A 116 10.75 17.22 7.28
CA LYS A 116 11.50 16.50 6.25
C LYS A 116 11.15 16.94 4.82
N GLY A 117 10.12 17.78 4.66
CA GLY A 117 9.77 18.43 3.39
C GLY A 117 9.25 17.53 2.27
N ALA A 118 9.21 16.21 2.46
CA ALA A 118 8.66 15.29 1.47
C ALA A 118 7.13 15.22 1.60
N GLU A 119 6.40 15.37 0.50
CA GLU A 119 4.95 15.12 0.46
C GLU A 119 4.61 13.71 0.97
N TYR A 120 3.46 13.57 1.62
CA TYR A 120 3.05 12.31 2.23
C TYR A 120 2.95 11.16 1.23
N ALA A 121 2.47 11.42 0.01
CA ALA A 121 2.40 10.41 -1.06
C ALA A 121 3.78 9.83 -1.45
N THR A 122 4.83 10.65 -1.35
CA THR A 122 6.24 10.27 -1.57
C THR A 122 6.78 9.54 -0.35
N TYR A 123 6.55 10.08 0.84
CA TYR A 123 6.95 9.46 2.11
C TYR A 123 6.37 8.04 2.28
N ILE A 124 5.12 7.84 1.88
CA ILE A 124 4.41 6.59 2.14
C ILE A 124 4.71 5.48 1.13
N TYR A 125 5.31 5.84 -0.02
CA TYR A 125 5.62 4.93 -1.12
C TYR A 125 6.32 3.63 -0.69
N PRO A 126 7.46 3.66 0.03
CA PRO A 126 8.15 2.42 0.45
C PRO A 126 7.30 1.58 1.40
N PHE A 127 6.46 2.18 2.23
CA PHE A 127 5.64 1.46 3.20
C PHE A 127 4.44 0.77 2.54
N ILE A 128 3.85 1.37 1.50
CA ILE A 128 2.84 0.70 0.66
C ILE A 128 3.44 -0.56 0.03
N ARG A 129 4.67 -0.49 -0.49
CA ARG A 129 5.38 -1.66 -1.04
C ARG A 129 5.59 -2.73 0.02
N ASP A 130 5.95 -2.34 1.24
CA ASP A 130 6.14 -3.26 2.35
C ASP A 130 4.85 -3.95 2.77
N ALA A 131 3.72 -3.24 2.81
CA ALA A 131 2.40 -3.83 3.08
C ALA A 131 2.05 -4.92 2.04
N MET A 132 2.22 -4.62 0.74
CA MET A 132 1.99 -5.59 -0.34
C MET A 132 2.90 -6.83 -0.21
N LEU A 133 4.18 -6.62 0.12
CA LEU A 133 5.12 -7.73 0.30
C LEU A 133 4.82 -8.58 1.54
N ARG A 134 4.38 -7.97 2.65
CA ARG A 134 3.92 -8.72 3.84
C ARG A 134 2.72 -9.57 3.53
N PHE A 135 1.76 -9.03 2.78
CA PHE A 135 0.61 -9.79 2.33
C PHE A 135 1.03 -11.05 1.55
N ARG A 136 1.86 -10.88 0.51
CA ARG A 136 2.41 -12.02 -0.26
C ARG A 136 3.23 -12.98 0.59
N MET A 137 4.02 -12.48 1.54
CA MET A 137 4.78 -13.32 2.47
C MET A 137 3.87 -14.23 3.30
N GLY A 138 2.72 -13.71 3.75
CA GLY A 138 1.70 -14.48 4.47
C GLY A 138 1.06 -15.57 3.62
N GLU A 139 0.81 -15.29 2.33
CA GLU A 139 0.27 -16.27 1.38
C GLU A 139 1.26 -17.40 1.09
N GLU A 140 2.54 -17.07 0.92
CA GLU A 140 3.53 -18.00 0.39
C GLU A 140 4.11 -19.00 1.42
N LYS A 141 3.65 -18.99 2.68
CA LYS A 141 4.03 -19.95 3.76
C LYS A 141 5.53 -20.28 3.87
N TRP A 142 6.42 -19.35 3.50
CA TRP A 142 7.87 -19.56 3.59
C TRP A 142 8.34 -19.75 5.04
N SER A 143 9.50 -20.39 5.20
CA SER A 143 10.17 -20.56 6.49
C SER A 143 10.85 -19.28 7.03
N VAL A 144 10.71 -18.13 6.36
CA VAL A 144 11.36 -16.88 6.77
C VAL A 144 10.49 -16.10 7.74
N SER A 145 11.06 -15.75 8.90
CA SER A 145 10.35 -15.13 10.03
C SER A 145 10.21 -13.60 9.95
N SER A 146 10.77 -12.95 8.91
CA SER A 146 10.74 -11.48 8.81
C SER A 146 10.63 -10.99 7.36
N LEU A 147 9.99 -9.82 7.18
CA LEU A 147 9.89 -9.15 5.89
C LEU A 147 11.27 -8.84 5.30
N THR A 148 12.26 -8.53 6.14
CA THR A 148 13.64 -8.28 5.71
C THR A 148 14.24 -9.53 5.05
N ASN A 149 14.14 -10.68 5.72
CA ASN A 149 14.64 -11.95 5.18
C ASN A 149 13.88 -12.34 3.91
N TYR A 150 12.57 -12.12 3.89
CA TYR A 150 11.75 -12.35 2.71
C TYR A 150 12.18 -11.50 1.50
N LYS A 151 12.43 -10.19 1.70
CA LYS A 151 12.96 -9.29 0.67
C LYS A 151 14.32 -9.74 0.15
N MET A 152 15.18 -10.24 1.03
CA MET A 152 16.48 -10.80 0.65
C MET A 152 16.31 -12.03 -0.24
N VAL A 153 15.52 -13.03 0.19
CA VAL A 153 15.26 -14.26 -0.59
C VAL A 153 14.67 -13.92 -1.97
N ARG A 154 13.69 -13.01 -2.05
CA ARG A 154 13.13 -12.57 -3.34
C ARG A 154 14.15 -11.85 -4.22
N SER A 155 15.03 -11.04 -3.63
CA SER A 155 16.09 -10.37 -4.37
C SER A 155 17.10 -11.38 -4.91
N MET A 156 17.43 -12.43 -4.15
CA MET A 156 18.29 -13.51 -4.62
C MET A 156 17.63 -14.28 -5.77
N ALA A 157 16.35 -14.65 -5.64
CA ALA A 157 15.61 -15.32 -6.72
C ALA A 157 15.58 -14.46 -7.99
N TRP A 158 15.34 -13.16 -7.87
CA TRP A 158 15.38 -12.25 -9.03
C TRP A 158 16.78 -12.19 -9.65
N LEU A 159 17.85 -12.03 -8.85
CA LEU A 159 19.22 -12.01 -9.34
C LEU A 159 19.59 -13.32 -10.05
N TYR A 160 19.19 -14.46 -9.50
CA TYR A 160 19.41 -15.78 -10.08
C TYR A 160 18.84 -15.90 -11.50
N HIS A 161 17.66 -15.31 -11.75
CA HIS A 161 17.02 -15.34 -13.06
C HIS A 161 17.49 -14.24 -14.03
N ASN A 162 18.07 -13.14 -13.54
CA ASN A 162 18.34 -11.95 -14.34
C ASN A 162 19.83 -11.59 -14.48
N THR A 163 20.73 -12.29 -13.78
CA THR A 163 22.17 -11.99 -13.79
C THR A 163 23.00 -13.26 -13.97
N LYS A 164 24.22 -13.11 -14.49
CA LYS A 164 25.15 -14.23 -14.67
C LYS A 164 25.85 -14.64 -13.37
N ASP A 165 26.00 -13.73 -12.41
CA ASP A 165 26.70 -13.93 -11.14
C ASP A 165 25.86 -13.40 -9.97
N ALA A 166 24.75 -14.11 -9.72
CA ALA A 166 23.77 -13.71 -8.71
C ALA A 166 24.36 -13.67 -7.28
N VAL A 167 25.29 -14.55 -6.95
CA VAL A 167 25.89 -14.66 -5.62
C VAL A 167 26.74 -13.44 -5.31
N ASN A 168 27.56 -13.00 -6.26
CA ASN A 168 28.40 -11.82 -6.09
C ASN A 168 27.56 -10.53 -6.02
N GLU A 169 26.59 -10.38 -6.92
CA GLU A 169 25.68 -9.21 -6.90
C GLU A 169 24.84 -9.15 -5.62
N PHE A 170 24.38 -10.29 -5.13
CA PHE A 170 23.70 -10.37 -3.84
C PHE A 170 24.63 -9.98 -2.68
N SER A 171 25.85 -10.52 -2.68
CA SER A 171 26.85 -10.26 -1.63
C SER A 171 27.22 -8.78 -1.56
N LYS A 172 27.43 -8.13 -2.72
CA LYS A 172 27.65 -6.67 -2.81
C LYS A 172 26.48 -5.88 -2.26
N LYS A 173 25.24 -6.22 -2.66
CA LYS A 173 24.02 -5.50 -2.28
C LYS A 173 23.73 -5.55 -0.78
N TYR A 174 23.99 -6.70 -0.14
CA TYR A 174 23.69 -6.92 1.27
C TYR A 174 24.92 -6.91 2.18
N ASN A 175 26.09 -6.56 1.64
CA ASN A 175 27.36 -6.57 2.34
C ASN A 175 27.63 -7.91 3.07
N CYS A 176 27.28 -9.02 2.41
CA CYS A 176 27.59 -10.36 2.91
C CYS A 176 29.03 -10.70 2.55
N ARG A 177 29.76 -11.35 3.45
CA ARG A 177 31.02 -11.99 3.08
C ARG A 177 30.69 -13.12 2.10
N SER A 178 31.37 -13.15 0.96
CA SER A 178 31.32 -14.32 0.09
C SER A 178 31.80 -15.52 0.89
N CYS A 179 30.93 -16.52 1.08
CA CYS A 179 31.37 -17.81 1.59
C CYS A 179 32.23 -18.45 0.50
N SER A 180 33.55 -18.41 0.68
CA SER A 180 34.47 -19.26 -0.06
C SER A 180 34.23 -20.71 0.37
N CYS A 181 33.44 -21.44 -0.41
CA CYS A 181 33.47 -22.90 -0.36
C CYS A 181 34.79 -23.34 -1.02
N GLY A 182 35.78 -23.67 -0.19
CA GLY A 182 36.97 -24.42 -0.60
C GLY A 182 36.67 -25.91 -0.63
#